data_AF-A0A355G2L6-F1
#
_entry.id   AF-A0A355G2L6-F1
#
_cell.length_a   1.000
_cell.length_b   1.000
_cell.length_c   1.000
_cell.angle_alpha   90.00
_cell.angle_beta   90.00
_cell.angle_gamma   90.00
#
_symmetry.space_group_name_H-M   'P 1'
#
loop_
_entity.id
_entity.type
_entity.pdbx_description
1 polymer ?
#
loop_
_entity_poly.entity_id
_entity_poly.type
_entity_poly.pdbx_seq_one_letter_code
_entity_poly.pdbx_strand_id
1 'polypeptide(L)'
;MDNENKNEELLDLQPEVDGESLPESDNEAQATGSVEDETVARLASMEEEISADLLQWIPVTPLDSDEEDGESDDSELDGAVAEEMCILCGENPADKSYGENYDLCTECRKRMVKTPLSFSSILFFIIILGIGLFGWVLSATQLSTLQAVSTGYDYAQKNQLYSAVQSFSSAGSVGWKTARSAVDMYQKSGYLSGISSTVSTYFYDAEADSDTELTLADKIGKANLNAPWNKNVKKISTDYNKAMEAYEKYYAYFSEYDEQMYYGEIQVEDVPYDDLIKKLEEAKKTDKSTEGLAFINYCEWYLTSNCEKGLDLELKYMKEVQKARPDYTWLYLSQLTELFINAKDYETAEKYCKQMEETNADDYYAQYYRAMILRVQGKYDEAIKLMDAVIADYDNNGFYLAYYEAGINAFLKGDVKKATSYIQVCYDGEYLNYNTANFYALLCKVAGDNDGYKAVVEMLQGYEMDISPTVEAYMNKKITALQLFNENNGVFESNESEASEQK
;
A
#
# COMPACT_ATOMS: atom_id res chain seq x y z
N MET A 1 48.33 -13.16 16.63
CA MET A 1 48.74 -14.46 16.07
C MET A 1 47.79 -15.48 16.66
N ASP A 2 47.14 -16.24 15.79
CA ASP A 2 46.02 -17.17 16.02
C ASP A 2 44.62 -16.53 16.00
N ASN A 3 44.20 -16.04 14.81
CA ASN A 3 42.78 -16.06 14.42
C ASN A 3 42.56 -16.04 12.89
N GLU A 4 43.47 -16.64 12.10
CA GLU A 4 43.36 -16.68 10.62
C GLU A 4 42.91 -18.05 10.05
N ASN A 5 42.74 -19.08 10.89
CA ASN A 5 42.63 -20.46 10.39
C ASN A 5 41.24 -21.12 10.47
N LYS A 6 40.15 -20.33 10.45
CA LYS A 6 38.76 -20.87 10.42
C LYS A 6 37.96 -20.54 9.16
N ASN A 7 38.52 -19.76 8.22
CA ASN A 7 37.86 -19.43 6.96
C ASN A 7 38.23 -20.35 5.78
N GLU A 8 39.20 -21.26 5.94
CA GLU A 8 39.60 -22.19 4.86
C GLU A 8 38.76 -23.49 4.81
N GLU A 9 37.94 -23.80 5.82
CA GLU A 9 37.09 -25.02 5.82
C GLU A 9 35.68 -24.79 5.23
N LEU A 10 35.34 -23.58 4.78
CA LEU A 10 34.04 -23.24 4.17
C LEU A 10 34.05 -23.31 2.63
N LEU A 11 35.17 -23.70 2.02
CA LEU A 11 35.39 -23.72 0.56
C LEU A 11 34.80 -24.95 -0.16
N ASP A 12 34.20 -25.91 0.55
CA ASP A 12 33.81 -27.21 -0.03
C ASP A 12 32.40 -27.69 0.36
N LEU A 13 31.50 -26.78 0.77
CA LEU A 13 30.11 -27.16 1.08
C LEU A 13 29.30 -27.39 -0.21
N GLN A 14 29.34 -28.63 -0.70
CA GLN A 14 28.30 -29.20 -1.57
C GLN A 14 27.20 -29.80 -0.67
N PRO A 15 25.90 -29.54 -0.91
CA PRO A 15 24.86 -30.33 -0.28
C PRO A 15 24.88 -31.75 -0.87
N GLU A 16 25.07 -32.77 -0.02
CA GLU A 16 24.89 -34.17 -0.38
C GLU A 16 23.42 -34.40 -0.76
N VAL A 17 23.21 -34.87 -2.00
CA VAL A 17 21.88 -35.13 -2.57
C VAL A 17 21.45 -36.54 -2.15
N ASP A 18 20.67 -36.63 -1.08
CA ASP A 18 19.92 -37.85 -0.78
C ASP A 18 18.69 -37.91 -1.69
N GLY A 19 18.73 -38.84 -2.64
CA GLY A 19 17.69 -39.06 -3.64
C GLY A 19 16.43 -39.66 -3.03
N GLU A 20 15.52 -38.82 -2.54
CA GLU A 20 14.13 -39.19 -2.30
C GLU A 20 13.21 -38.47 -3.29
N SER A 21 12.53 -39.28 -4.11
CA SER A 21 11.51 -38.85 -5.06
C SER A 21 10.39 -38.06 -4.39
N LEU A 22 10.00 -36.95 -5.02
CA LEU A 22 8.85 -36.11 -4.66
C LEU A 22 7.56 -36.95 -4.52
N PRO A 23 6.80 -36.84 -3.42
CA PRO A 23 5.45 -37.38 -3.36
C PRO A 23 4.45 -36.41 -4.02
N GLU A 24 3.54 -36.99 -4.80
CA GLU A 24 2.41 -36.33 -5.47
C GLU A 24 1.50 -35.59 -4.47
N SER A 25 0.97 -34.46 -4.92
CA SER A 25 0.11 -33.56 -4.15
C SER A 25 -1.30 -34.11 -4.00
N ASP A 26 -1.67 -34.48 -2.78
CA ASP A 26 -3.06 -34.59 -2.34
C ASP A 26 -3.25 -33.71 -1.10
N ASN A 27 -4.02 -32.63 -1.21
CA ASN A 27 -4.73 -32.07 -0.06
C ASN A 27 -5.94 -31.24 -0.51
N GLU A 28 -7.09 -31.90 -0.52
CA GLU A 28 -8.40 -31.28 -0.47
C GLU A 28 -8.63 -30.64 0.90
N ALA A 29 -9.06 -29.37 0.86
CA ALA A 29 -10.01 -28.69 1.74
C ALA A 29 -10.09 -29.10 3.23
N GLN A 30 -9.69 -28.16 4.11
CA GLN A 30 -10.44 -27.87 5.34
C GLN A 30 -10.12 -26.47 5.87
N ALA A 31 -10.89 -25.48 5.41
CA ALA A 31 -11.05 -24.19 6.08
C ALA A 31 -12.52 -23.79 5.99
N THR A 32 -13.21 -23.68 7.13
CA THR A 32 -14.40 -22.82 7.31
C THR A 32 -14.57 -22.51 8.81
N GLY A 33 -13.80 -21.57 9.32
CA GLY A 33 -14.28 -20.65 10.35
C GLY A 33 -14.60 -19.35 9.62
N SER A 34 -15.87 -19.01 9.46
CA SER A 34 -16.31 -17.89 8.63
C SER A 34 -15.97 -16.55 9.29
N VAL A 35 -15.34 -15.67 8.50
CA VAL A 35 -15.04 -14.25 8.74
C VAL A 35 -16.22 -13.45 9.31
N GLU A 36 -17.46 -13.96 9.17
CA GLU A 36 -18.69 -13.41 9.72
C GLU A 36 -18.72 -13.35 11.26
N ASP A 37 -18.13 -14.32 11.95
CA ASP A 37 -18.21 -14.38 13.42
C ASP A 37 -17.31 -13.33 14.09
N GLU A 38 -16.16 -13.03 13.48
CA GLU A 38 -15.22 -12.01 13.97
C GLU A 38 -15.70 -10.58 13.61
N THR A 39 -16.41 -10.42 12.50
CA THR A 39 -17.02 -9.13 12.11
C THR A 39 -18.22 -8.76 12.99
N VAL A 40 -19.04 -9.74 13.40
CA VAL A 40 -20.16 -9.49 14.32
C VAL A 40 -19.65 -9.06 15.71
N ALA A 41 -18.59 -9.69 16.21
CA ALA A 41 -17.98 -9.32 17.50
C ALA A 41 -17.42 -7.89 17.50
N ARG A 42 -16.85 -7.45 16.38
CA ARG A 42 -16.23 -6.12 16.22
C ARG A 42 -17.24 -5.00 16.01
N LEU A 43 -18.39 -5.29 15.40
CA LEU A 43 -19.52 -4.35 15.29
C LEU A 43 -20.19 -4.13 16.66
N ALA A 44 -20.32 -5.18 17.47
CA ALA A 44 -20.90 -5.08 18.81
C ALA A 44 -20.06 -4.20 19.76
N SER A 45 -18.72 -4.26 19.68
CA SER A 45 -17.85 -3.39 20.49
C SER A 45 -17.94 -1.91 20.09
N MET A 46 -18.20 -1.62 18.81
CA MET A 46 -18.34 -0.24 18.33
C MET A 46 -19.69 0.38 18.74
N GLU A 47 -20.76 -0.41 18.83
CA GLU A 47 -22.05 0.07 19.35
C GLU A 47 -21.96 0.49 20.83
N GLU A 48 -21.18 -0.25 21.63
CA GLU A 48 -21.00 0.04 23.06
C GLU A 48 -20.23 1.36 23.28
N GLU A 49 -19.17 1.62 22.50
CA GLU A 49 -18.41 2.88 22.53
C GLU A 49 -19.23 4.10 22.06
N ILE A 50 -20.02 3.94 20.98
CA ILE A 50 -20.85 5.03 20.45
C ILE A 50 -22.00 5.38 21.41
N SER A 51 -22.53 4.40 22.15
CA SER A 51 -23.59 4.62 23.15
C SER A 51 -23.11 5.41 24.37
N ALA A 52 -21.84 5.24 24.76
CA ALA A 52 -21.24 5.91 25.91
C ALA A 52 -20.95 7.40 25.63
N ASP A 53 -20.56 7.75 24.40
CA ASP A 53 -20.27 9.13 24.00
C ASP A 53 -21.53 9.97 23.75
N LEU A 54 -22.63 9.37 23.29
CA LEU A 54 -23.90 10.07 23.07
C LEU A 54 -24.61 10.50 24.36
N LEU A 55 -24.34 9.84 25.49
CA LEU A 55 -24.89 10.20 26.80
C LEU A 55 -24.22 11.42 27.44
N GLN A 56 -23.04 11.85 26.95
CA GLN A 56 -22.35 13.02 27.48
C GLN A 56 -22.80 14.36 26.84
N TRP A 57 -23.68 14.32 25.83
CA TRP A 57 -24.05 15.50 25.04
C TRP A 57 -25.55 15.84 25.06
N ILE A 58 -26.29 15.37 26.06
CA ILE A 58 -27.67 15.81 26.32
C ILE A 58 -27.66 16.81 27.48
N PRO A 59 -27.81 18.13 27.24
CA PRO A 59 -28.05 19.08 28.31
C PRO A 59 -29.44 18.82 28.91
N VAL A 60 -29.47 18.28 30.13
CA VAL A 60 -30.69 18.18 30.93
C VAL A 60 -31.03 19.58 31.43
N THR A 61 -32.04 20.22 30.85
CA THR A 61 -32.68 21.40 31.46
C THR A 61 -33.65 20.91 32.54
N PRO A 62 -33.47 21.28 33.83
CA PRO A 62 -34.46 21.00 34.86
C PRO A 62 -35.72 21.82 34.58
N LEU A 63 -36.88 21.16 34.53
CA LEU A 63 -38.16 21.82 34.71
C LEU A 63 -38.39 21.88 36.23
N ASP A 64 -38.21 23.07 36.81
CA ASP A 64 -38.65 23.39 38.15
C ASP A 64 -40.19 23.29 38.20
N SER A 65 -40.71 22.38 39.03
CA SER A 65 -42.08 22.44 39.51
C SER A 65 -42.02 22.65 41.01
N ASP A 66 -42.25 23.89 41.43
CA ASP A 66 -42.42 24.27 42.82
C ASP A 66 -43.66 23.59 43.40
N GLU A 67 -43.45 22.76 44.42
CA GLU A 67 -44.45 22.35 45.39
C GLU A 67 -44.65 23.50 46.40
N GLU A 68 -45.87 24.03 46.49
CA GLU A 68 -46.32 24.77 47.67
C GLU A 68 -47.53 24.05 48.29
N ASP A 69 -47.29 23.47 49.46
CA ASP A 69 -48.31 23.02 50.41
C ASP A 69 -48.89 24.23 51.18
N GLY A 70 -50.19 24.19 51.51
CA GLY A 70 -50.74 25.02 52.59
C GLY A 70 -52.27 25.20 52.62
N GLU A 71 -52.95 24.34 53.39
CA GLU A 71 -54.10 24.54 54.30
C GLU A 71 -55.12 25.69 54.01
N SER A 72 -56.45 25.54 54.04
CA SER A 72 -57.37 24.90 55.02
C SER A 72 -58.81 25.21 54.55
N ASP A 73 -59.79 24.37 54.88
CA ASP A 73 -60.88 24.66 55.85
C ASP A 73 -62.07 23.69 55.66
N ASP A 74 -62.57 23.18 56.79
CA ASP A 74 -63.64 22.19 56.90
C ASP A 74 -65.02 22.74 56.47
N SER A 75 -65.85 21.89 55.85
CA SER A 75 -67.27 21.77 56.24
C SER A 75 -67.92 20.53 55.63
N GLU A 76 -68.35 19.61 56.51
CA GLU A 76 -69.30 18.55 56.21
C GLU A 76 -70.66 19.13 55.82
N LEU A 77 -71.25 18.67 54.70
CA LEU A 77 -72.70 18.73 54.49
C LEU A 77 -73.19 17.48 53.73
N ASP A 78 -74.16 16.81 54.37
CA ASP A 78 -74.90 15.61 53.99
C ASP A 78 -75.54 15.63 52.59
N GLY A 79 -75.41 14.49 51.89
CA GLY A 79 -76.56 13.71 51.39
C GLY A 79 -77.43 14.24 50.25
N ALA A 80 -77.01 14.00 49.00
CA ALA A 80 -77.86 13.54 47.89
C ALA A 80 -76.95 13.07 46.74
N VAL A 81 -76.93 11.77 46.41
CA VAL A 81 -76.15 11.27 45.26
C VAL A 81 -76.86 11.73 43.98
N ALA A 82 -76.41 12.86 43.45
CA ALA A 82 -76.76 13.30 42.11
C ALA A 82 -76.15 12.30 41.12
N GLU A 83 -76.95 11.72 40.21
CA GLU A 83 -76.41 10.94 39.11
C GLU A 83 -75.43 11.82 38.32
N GLU A 84 -74.14 11.45 38.33
CA GLU A 84 -73.10 12.22 37.66
C GLU A 84 -73.35 12.26 36.15
N MET A 85 -73.67 13.45 35.66
CA MET A 85 -73.92 13.71 34.26
C MET A 85 -72.61 13.70 33.48
N CYS A 86 -72.68 13.30 32.21
CA CYS A 86 -71.53 13.33 31.31
C CYS A 86 -70.91 14.73 31.28
N ILE A 87 -69.62 14.84 31.63
CA ILE A 87 -68.91 16.12 31.68
C ILE A 87 -68.87 16.84 30.33
N LEU A 88 -68.96 16.08 29.23
CA LEU A 88 -68.83 16.63 27.88
C LEU A 88 -70.13 17.19 27.31
N CYS A 89 -71.27 16.50 27.53
CA CYS A 89 -72.54 16.94 26.97
C CYS A 89 -73.50 17.52 28.01
N GLY A 90 -73.34 17.22 29.29
CA GLY A 90 -74.25 17.64 30.37
C GLY A 90 -75.69 17.10 30.27
N GLU A 91 -76.04 16.43 29.17
CA GLU A 91 -77.41 15.99 28.86
C GLU A 91 -77.70 14.53 29.19
N ASN A 92 -76.68 13.65 29.18
CA ASN A 92 -76.84 12.22 29.42
C ASN A 92 -76.03 11.81 30.66
N PRO A 93 -76.50 10.84 31.46
CA PRO A 93 -75.72 10.31 32.59
C PRO A 93 -74.42 9.67 32.08
N ALA A 94 -73.37 9.75 32.91
CA ALA A 94 -72.09 9.14 32.59
C ALA A 94 -72.22 7.60 32.54
N ASP A 95 -71.47 6.95 31.64
CA ASP A 95 -71.53 5.50 31.42
C ASP A 95 -70.72 4.75 32.48
N LYS A 96 -71.34 4.50 33.64
CA LYS A 96 -70.71 3.84 34.79
C LYS A 96 -70.34 2.36 34.57
N SER A 97 -70.63 1.79 33.40
CA SER A 97 -70.19 0.42 33.07
C SER A 97 -68.66 0.28 32.94
N TYR A 98 -67.93 1.40 32.83
CA TYR A 98 -66.47 1.45 32.72
C TYR A 98 -65.74 1.87 34.00
N GLY A 99 -66.48 2.12 35.09
CA GLY A 99 -65.94 2.51 36.39
C GLY A 99 -66.80 3.55 37.09
N GLU A 100 -66.79 3.55 38.43
CA GLU A 100 -67.55 4.49 39.24
C GLU A 100 -67.16 5.95 38.97
N ASN A 101 -65.89 6.20 38.63
CA ASN A 101 -65.35 7.53 38.29
C ASN A 101 -65.24 7.76 36.77
N TYR A 102 -66.09 7.09 35.97
CA TYR A 102 -66.12 7.35 34.53
C TYR A 102 -67.10 8.47 34.22
N ASP A 103 -66.61 9.52 33.53
CA ASP A 103 -67.29 10.82 33.43
C ASP A 103 -67.95 11.08 32.07
N LEU A 104 -67.86 10.14 31.12
CA LEU A 104 -68.36 10.32 29.76
C LEU A 104 -69.55 9.39 29.49
N CYS A 105 -70.58 9.90 28.81
CA CYS A 105 -71.64 9.04 28.28
C CYS A 105 -71.14 8.24 27.07
N THR A 106 -71.82 7.11 26.81
CA THR A 106 -71.53 6.19 25.71
C THR A 106 -71.42 6.90 24.35
N GLU A 107 -72.24 7.93 24.12
CA GLU A 107 -72.32 8.59 22.81
C GLU A 107 -71.24 9.65 22.60
N CYS A 108 -70.87 10.38 23.65
CA CYS A 108 -69.70 11.27 23.65
C CYS A 108 -68.40 10.47 23.45
N ARG A 109 -68.27 9.29 24.08
CA ARG A 109 -67.14 8.39 23.88
C ARG A 109 -67.03 7.95 22.42
N LYS A 110 -68.11 7.49 21.78
CA LYS A 110 -68.08 7.07 20.37
C LYS A 110 -67.67 8.19 19.43
N ARG A 111 -67.97 9.46 19.76
CA ARG A 111 -67.54 10.62 18.98
C ARG A 111 -66.03 10.89 19.11
N MET A 112 -65.44 10.61 20.28
CA MET A 112 -64.00 10.78 20.52
C MET A 112 -63.12 9.75 19.82
N VAL A 113 -63.63 8.54 19.53
CA VAL A 113 -62.85 7.47 18.86
C VAL A 113 -62.76 7.67 17.34
N LYS A 114 -63.54 8.59 16.76
CA LYS A 114 -63.42 8.97 15.35
C LYS A 114 -62.40 10.08 15.17
N THR A 115 -61.12 9.78 15.33
CA THR A 115 -60.06 10.54 14.65
C THR A 115 -59.84 9.90 13.29
N PRO A 116 -60.45 10.41 12.19
CA PRO A 116 -60.12 9.92 10.87
C PRO A 116 -58.67 10.32 10.60
N LEU A 117 -57.74 9.36 10.64
CA LEU A 117 -56.44 9.55 10.01
C LEU A 117 -56.73 9.94 8.57
N SER A 118 -56.46 11.20 8.23
CA SER A 118 -56.72 11.68 6.88
C SER A 118 -55.88 10.86 5.90
N PHE A 119 -56.39 10.62 4.69
CA PHE A 119 -55.61 9.95 3.65
C PHE A 119 -54.24 10.63 3.43
N SER A 120 -54.17 11.95 3.61
CA SER A 120 -52.92 12.71 3.63
C SER A 120 -51.96 12.28 4.74
N SER A 121 -52.44 12.01 5.96
CA SER A 121 -51.60 11.56 7.07
C SER A 121 -50.96 10.19 6.79
N ILE A 122 -51.70 9.28 6.15
CA ILE A 122 -51.19 7.97 5.73
C ILE A 122 -50.17 8.12 4.60
N LEU A 123 -50.45 8.98 3.62
CA LEU A 123 -49.53 9.28 2.52
C LEU A 123 -48.21 9.88 3.03
N PHE A 124 -48.26 10.82 3.97
CA PHE A 124 -47.07 11.39 4.61
C PHE A 124 -46.25 10.34 5.34
N PHE A 125 -46.89 9.44 6.08
CA PHE A 125 -46.20 8.36 6.78
C PHE A 125 -45.48 7.41 5.81
N ILE A 126 -46.11 7.06 4.68
CA ILE A 126 -45.49 6.24 3.63
C ILE A 126 -44.30 6.97 2.98
N ILE A 127 -44.40 8.28 2.75
CA ILE A 127 -43.29 9.09 2.22
C ILE A 127 -42.11 9.11 3.20
N ILE A 128 -42.36 9.29 4.50
CA ILE A 128 -41.30 9.29 5.52
C ILE A 128 -40.63 7.92 5.60
N LEU A 129 -41.39 6.82 5.59
CA LEU A 129 -40.84 5.47 5.51
C LEU A 129 -40.04 5.24 4.22
N GLY A 130 -40.54 5.76 3.09
CA GLY A 130 -39.84 5.69 1.80
C GLY A 130 -38.51 6.46 1.81
N ILE A 131 -38.47 7.64 2.42
CA ILE A 131 -37.23 8.43 2.60
C ILE A 131 -36.27 7.71 3.55
N GLY A 132 -36.77 7.12 4.64
CA GLY A 132 -35.95 6.34 5.58
C GLY A 132 -35.32 5.10 4.93
N LEU A 133 -36.11 4.33 4.18
CA LEU A 133 -35.64 3.18 3.41
C LEU A 133 -34.67 3.61 2.31
N PHE A 134 -34.94 4.71 1.62
CA PHE A 134 -34.04 5.24 0.59
C PHE A 134 -32.71 5.71 1.17
N GLY A 135 -32.73 6.39 2.32
CA GLY A 135 -31.52 6.77 3.07
C GLY A 135 -30.73 5.55 3.52
N TRP A 136 -31.41 4.51 3.99
CA TRP A 136 -30.78 3.26 4.41
C TRP A 136 -30.12 2.52 3.23
N VAL A 137 -30.80 2.41 2.08
CA VAL A 137 -30.23 1.82 0.85
C VAL A 137 -29.01 2.61 0.37
N LEU A 138 -29.09 3.95 0.35
CA LEU A 138 -27.93 4.78 -0.01
C LEU A 138 -26.75 4.58 0.96
N SER A 139 -27.01 4.49 2.27
CA SER A 139 -25.96 4.25 3.26
C SER A 139 -25.32 2.87 3.11
N ALA A 140 -26.12 1.83 2.81
CA ALA A 140 -25.63 0.48 2.58
C ALA A 140 -24.72 0.41 1.34
N THR A 141 -25.05 1.15 0.27
CA THR A 141 -24.20 1.24 -0.93
C THR A 141 -22.88 1.99 -0.72
N GLN A 142 -22.77 2.76 0.37
CA GLN A 142 -21.57 3.54 0.72
C GLN A 142 -20.76 2.92 1.87
N LEU A 143 -21.21 1.80 2.43
CA LEU A 143 -20.59 1.20 3.62
C LEU A 143 -19.18 0.68 3.33
N SER A 144 -18.96 0.00 2.20
CA SER A 144 -17.64 -0.47 1.76
C SER A 144 -16.67 0.70 1.53
N THR A 145 -17.18 1.78 0.92
CA THR A 145 -16.45 3.04 0.74
C THR A 145 -16.06 3.67 2.08
N LEU A 146 -16.99 3.77 3.04
CA LEU A 146 -16.70 4.31 4.37
C LEU A 146 -15.69 3.45 5.14
N GLN A 147 -15.82 2.12 5.04
CA GLN A 147 -14.89 1.18 5.64
C GLN A 147 -13.49 1.35 5.04
N ALA A 148 -13.36 1.41 3.72
CA ALA A 148 -12.08 1.59 3.04
C ALA A 148 -11.42 2.93 3.39
N VAL A 149 -12.19 4.03 3.49
CA VAL A 149 -11.70 5.33 3.95
C VAL A 149 -11.26 5.30 5.41
N SER A 150 -12.07 4.72 6.30
CA SER A 150 -11.74 4.60 7.73
C SER A 150 -10.48 3.77 7.93
N THR A 151 -10.36 2.65 7.21
CA THR A 151 -9.20 1.76 7.23
C THR A 151 -7.97 2.50 6.71
N GLY A 152 -8.10 3.27 5.62
CA GLY A 152 -7.03 4.10 5.09
C GLY A 152 -6.52 5.14 6.11
N TYR A 153 -7.41 5.77 6.88
CA TYR A 153 -7.00 6.69 7.94
C TYR A 153 -6.36 5.97 9.14
N ASP A 154 -6.78 4.76 9.49
CA ASP A 154 -6.13 3.95 10.53
C ASP A 154 -4.69 3.59 10.13
N TYR A 155 -4.49 3.10 8.91
CA TYR A 155 -3.16 2.86 8.35
C TYR A 155 -2.31 4.15 8.31
N ALA A 156 -2.91 5.28 7.95
CA ALA A 156 -2.22 6.57 7.96
C ALA A 156 -1.70 6.97 9.35
N GLN A 157 -2.50 6.74 10.39
CA GLN A 157 -2.08 7.02 11.78
C GLN A 157 -0.95 6.11 12.23
N LYS A 158 -0.90 4.88 11.71
CA LYS A 158 0.17 3.91 11.94
C LYS A 158 1.40 4.13 11.04
N ASN A 159 1.40 5.17 10.21
CA ASN A 159 2.44 5.46 9.21
C ASN A 159 2.61 4.34 8.17
N GLN A 160 1.58 3.53 7.94
CA GLN A 160 1.53 2.45 6.94
C GLN A 160 1.00 3.04 5.63
N LEU A 161 1.87 3.71 4.89
CA LEU A 161 1.50 4.56 3.76
C LEU A 161 1.02 3.75 2.56
N TYR A 162 1.62 2.58 2.27
CA TYR A 162 1.17 1.75 1.14
C TYR A 162 -0.21 1.16 1.39
N SER A 163 -0.44 0.60 2.59
CA SER A 163 -1.72 0.04 3.02
C SER A 163 -2.80 1.11 3.05
N ALA A 164 -2.47 2.32 3.51
CA ALA A 164 -3.40 3.44 3.49
C ALA A 164 -3.79 3.84 2.07
N VAL A 165 -2.81 3.95 1.19
CA VAL A 165 -3.00 4.22 -0.24
C VAL A 165 -3.89 3.16 -0.88
N GLN A 166 -3.61 1.88 -0.65
CA GLN A 166 -4.38 0.78 -1.21
C GLN A 166 -5.83 0.80 -0.70
N SER A 167 -6.01 1.07 0.59
CA SER A 167 -7.32 1.22 1.21
C SER A 167 -8.09 2.39 0.57
N PHE A 168 -7.46 3.57 0.41
CA PHE A 168 -8.11 4.70 -0.26
C PHE A 168 -8.41 4.44 -1.74
N SER A 169 -7.56 3.70 -2.45
CA SER A 169 -7.78 3.31 -3.84
C SER A 169 -8.97 2.35 -3.97
N SER A 170 -9.06 1.36 -3.09
CA SER A 170 -10.16 0.38 -3.04
C SER A 170 -11.53 1.02 -2.77
N ALA A 171 -11.54 2.21 -2.16
CA ALA A 171 -12.74 2.92 -1.82
C ALA A 171 -13.52 3.44 -3.05
N GLY A 172 -12.93 3.40 -4.26
CA GLY A 172 -13.59 3.54 -5.56
C GLY A 172 -14.59 4.70 -5.66
N SER A 173 -14.18 5.83 -6.22
CA SER A 173 -15.01 7.04 -6.44
C SER A 173 -15.40 7.84 -5.20
N VAL A 174 -14.64 7.75 -4.11
CA VAL A 174 -14.90 8.60 -2.93
C VAL A 174 -14.36 10.00 -3.18
N GLY A 175 -15.22 11.00 -2.97
CA GLY A 175 -14.99 12.38 -3.36
C GLY A 175 -13.67 13.02 -2.91
N TRP A 176 -13.44 14.22 -3.42
CA TRP A 176 -12.22 15.04 -3.35
C TRP A 176 -11.40 15.05 -2.03
N LYS A 177 -12.00 14.78 -0.85
CA LYS A 177 -11.31 14.71 0.44
C LYS A 177 -10.42 13.45 0.58
N THR A 178 -10.87 12.32 0.04
CA THR A 178 -10.14 11.05 0.08
C THR A 178 -8.96 11.08 -0.88
N ALA A 179 -9.18 11.60 -2.10
CA ALA A 179 -8.12 11.81 -3.09
C ALA A 179 -6.97 12.70 -2.57
N ARG A 180 -7.28 13.72 -1.76
CA ARG A 180 -6.28 14.56 -1.10
C ARG A 180 -5.40 13.78 -0.11
N SER A 181 -6.02 12.93 0.71
CA SER A 181 -5.30 12.17 1.73
C SER A 181 -4.38 11.16 1.04
N ALA A 182 -4.87 10.49 -0.01
CA ALA A 182 -4.06 9.63 -0.86
C ALA A 182 -2.86 10.36 -1.49
N VAL A 183 -3.04 11.56 -2.07
CA VAL A 183 -1.93 12.34 -2.68
C VAL A 183 -0.84 12.74 -1.66
N ASP A 184 -1.23 13.15 -0.45
CA ASP A 184 -0.25 13.45 0.62
C ASP A 184 0.57 12.22 1.01
N MET A 185 -0.07 11.05 1.01
CA MET A 185 0.55 9.78 1.38
C MET A 185 1.43 9.23 0.27
N TYR A 186 1.00 9.31 -0.98
CA TYR A 186 1.83 8.96 -2.14
C TYR A 186 3.11 9.79 -2.21
N GLN A 187 3.05 11.08 -1.84
CA GLN A 187 4.26 11.90 -1.77
C GLN A 187 5.19 11.43 -0.65
N LYS A 188 4.65 11.19 0.55
CA LYS A 188 5.45 10.72 1.70
C LYS A 188 6.04 9.34 1.45
N SER A 189 5.33 8.47 0.73
CA SER A 189 5.80 7.12 0.37
C SER A 189 6.66 7.08 -0.89
N GLY A 190 6.88 8.22 -1.57
CA GLY A 190 7.64 8.25 -2.82
C GLY A 190 6.95 7.59 -4.02
N TYR A 191 5.66 7.23 -3.93
CA TYR A 191 4.96 6.52 -5.00
C TYR A 191 4.33 7.51 -5.99
N LEU A 192 5.22 8.07 -6.82
CA LEU A 192 4.95 9.16 -7.76
C LEU A 192 3.88 8.84 -8.81
N SER A 193 3.83 7.59 -9.28
CA SER A 193 2.81 7.11 -10.23
C SER A 193 1.40 7.18 -9.63
N GLY A 194 1.25 6.91 -8.33
CA GLY A 194 -0.01 7.02 -7.62
C GLY A 194 -0.47 8.46 -7.41
N ILE A 195 0.46 9.42 -7.25
CA ILE A 195 0.14 10.85 -7.31
C ILE A 195 -0.49 11.16 -8.68
N SER A 196 0.21 10.81 -9.76
CA SER A 196 -0.23 11.08 -11.14
C SER A 196 -1.58 10.43 -11.48
N SER A 197 -1.74 9.16 -11.11
CA SER A 197 -2.97 8.38 -11.34
C SER A 197 -4.17 8.92 -10.54
N THR A 198 -3.98 9.17 -9.24
CA THR A 198 -5.05 9.71 -8.38
C THR A 198 -5.45 11.11 -8.80
N VAL A 199 -4.46 11.92 -9.15
CA VAL A 199 -4.67 13.23 -9.75
C VAL A 199 -5.49 13.13 -11.03
N SER A 200 -5.07 12.28 -11.98
CA SER A 200 -5.71 12.12 -13.29
C SER A 200 -7.07 11.44 -13.19
N THR A 201 -7.37 10.73 -12.11
CA THR A 201 -8.66 10.07 -11.92
C THR A 201 -9.68 11.00 -11.27
N TYR A 202 -9.25 11.75 -10.25
CA TYR A 202 -10.17 12.52 -9.40
C TYR A 202 -10.22 14.01 -9.70
N PHE A 203 -9.22 14.53 -10.42
CA PHE A 203 -9.16 15.94 -10.73
C PHE A 203 -9.08 16.23 -12.23
N TYR A 204 -9.23 15.21 -13.09
CA TYR A 204 -9.23 15.40 -14.53
C TYR A 204 -10.40 16.26 -15.00
N ASP A 205 -10.03 17.31 -15.75
CA ASP A 205 -10.95 18.18 -16.47
C ASP A 205 -11.00 17.69 -17.92
N ALA A 206 -12.19 17.27 -18.38
CA ALA A 206 -12.39 16.55 -19.64
C ALA A 206 -12.12 17.38 -20.91
N GLU A 207 -11.65 18.62 -20.78
CA GLU A 207 -11.33 19.53 -21.89
C GLU A 207 -9.84 19.50 -22.31
N ALA A 208 -9.00 18.67 -21.69
CA ALA A 208 -7.59 18.54 -22.08
C ALA A 208 -7.42 17.62 -23.30
N ASP A 209 -7.22 18.24 -24.47
CA ASP A 209 -7.02 17.64 -25.79
C ASP A 209 -5.86 16.62 -25.80
N SER A 210 -6.07 15.47 -26.46
CA SER A 210 -5.35 14.21 -26.21
C SER A 210 -3.95 14.07 -26.84
N ASP A 211 -3.39 15.13 -27.43
CA ASP A 211 -2.19 15.04 -28.28
C ASP A 211 -0.96 15.83 -27.75
N THR A 212 -0.93 16.22 -26.47
CA THR A 212 0.26 16.84 -25.84
C THR A 212 0.63 16.19 -24.51
N GLU A 213 1.93 16.10 -24.18
CA GLU A 213 2.43 15.73 -22.85
C GLU A 213 1.93 16.76 -21.82
N LEU A 214 0.77 16.49 -21.23
CA LEU A 214 0.15 17.35 -20.24
C LEU A 214 0.92 17.24 -18.91
N THR A 215 1.33 18.37 -18.33
CA THR A 215 1.88 18.40 -16.98
C THR A 215 0.83 17.90 -15.98
N LEU A 216 1.26 17.46 -14.79
CA LEU A 216 0.32 17.09 -13.72
C LEU A 216 -0.69 18.22 -13.42
N ALA A 217 -0.28 19.48 -13.62
CA ALA A 217 -1.13 20.63 -13.41
C ALA A 217 -2.18 20.83 -14.52
N ASP A 218 -1.86 20.44 -15.75
CA ASP A 218 -2.81 20.45 -16.87
C ASP A 218 -3.81 19.29 -16.75
N LYS A 219 -3.37 18.13 -16.22
CA LYS A 219 -4.26 16.99 -15.91
C LYS A 219 -5.23 17.22 -14.75
N ILE A 220 -5.00 18.19 -13.85
CA ILE A 220 -5.91 18.52 -12.72
C ILE A 220 -6.94 19.62 -13.09
N GLY A 221 -6.72 20.33 -14.19
CA GLY A 221 -7.43 21.59 -14.45
C GLY A 221 -6.96 22.71 -13.51
N LYS A 222 -6.45 23.80 -14.09
CA LYS A 222 -5.88 24.95 -13.36
C LYS A 222 -6.88 25.58 -12.38
N ALA A 223 -8.18 25.53 -12.66
CA ALA A 223 -9.23 26.07 -11.78
C ALA A 223 -9.37 25.27 -10.48
N ASN A 224 -9.32 23.94 -10.55
CA ASN A 224 -9.42 23.06 -9.38
C ASN A 224 -8.17 23.15 -8.50
N LEU A 225 -6.97 23.20 -9.09
CA LEU A 225 -5.70 23.41 -8.34
C LEU A 225 -5.67 24.72 -7.56
N ASN A 226 -6.19 25.79 -8.17
CA ASN A 226 -6.15 27.13 -7.60
C ASN A 226 -7.23 27.35 -6.52
N ALA A 227 -8.12 26.39 -6.30
CA ALA A 227 -9.10 26.48 -5.24
C ALA A 227 -8.41 26.60 -3.86
N PRO A 228 -8.89 27.47 -2.95
CA PRO A 228 -8.27 27.66 -1.64
C PRO A 228 -8.17 26.36 -0.83
N TRP A 229 -9.17 25.50 -0.98
CA TRP A 229 -9.22 24.20 -0.35
C TRP A 229 -8.33 23.17 -1.02
N ASN A 230 -7.52 23.48 -2.04
CA ASN A 230 -6.57 22.59 -2.73
C ASN A 230 -5.08 22.98 -2.58
N LYS A 231 -4.78 23.93 -1.67
CA LYS A 231 -3.42 24.45 -1.44
C LYS A 231 -2.33 23.38 -1.26
N ASN A 232 -2.60 22.32 -0.49
CA ASN A 232 -1.62 21.25 -0.27
C ASN A 232 -1.37 20.47 -1.57
N VAL A 233 -2.42 19.94 -2.21
CA VAL A 233 -2.32 19.23 -3.51
C VAL A 233 -1.60 20.08 -4.56
N LYS A 234 -1.87 21.39 -4.61
CA LYS A 234 -1.15 22.32 -5.48
C LYS A 234 0.33 22.40 -5.17
N LYS A 235 0.70 22.47 -3.88
CA LYS A 235 2.10 22.46 -3.46
C LYS A 235 2.78 21.15 -3.89
N ILE A 236 2.17 20.00 -3.59
CA ILE A 236 2.68 18.66 -3.95
C ILE A 236 2.89 18.54 -5.46
N SER A 237 1.88 18.91 -6.25
CA SER A 237 1.97 18.88 -7.71
C SER A 237 3.05 19.81 -8.25
N THR A 238 3.22 20.99 -7.64
CA THR A 238 4.28 21.93 -8.05
C THR A 238 5.67 21.38 -7.72
N ASP A 239 5.84 20.82 -6.52
CA ASP A 239 7.11 20.24 -6.08
C ASP A 239 7.48 19.01 -6.94
N TYR A 240 6.49 18.18 -7.28
CA TYR A 240 6.63 17.06 -8.21
C TYR A 240 7.05 17.50 -9.60
N ASN A 241 6.35 18.47 -10.20
CA ASN A 241 6.67 18.94 -11.55
C ASN A 241 8.10 19.50 -11.62
N LYS A 242 8.54 20.27 -10.61
CA LYS A 242 9.93 20.74 -10.55
C LYS A 242 10.93 19.58 -10.46
N ALA A 243 10.58 18.51 -9.75
CA ALA A 243 11.42 17.32 -9.65
C ALA A 243 11.56 16.65 -11.03
N MET A 244 10.43 16.41 -11.71
CA MET A 244 10.42 15.78 -13.03
C MET A 244 11.10 16.63 -14.10
N GLU A 245 10.82 17.95 -14.13
CA GLU A 245 11.50 18.88 -15.04
C GLU A 245 13.02 18.86 -14.84
N ALA A 246 13.49 18.77 -13.59
CA ALA A 246 14.92 18.63 -13.31
C ALA A 246 15.47 17.28 -13.77
N TYR A 247 14.77 16.18 -13.47
CA TYR A 247 15.16 14.83 -13.91
C TYR A 247 15.30 14.76 -15.43
N GLU A 248 14.24 15.10 -16.17
CA GLU A 248 14.18 15.05 -17.64
C GLU A 248 15.29 15.89 -18.26
N LYS A 249 15.49 17.12 -17.75
CA LYS A 249 16.53 18.03 -18.25
C LYS A 249 17.94 17.44 -18.17
N TYR A 250 18.27 16.71 -17.11
CA TYR A 250 19.63 16.18 -16.91
C TYR A 250 19.79 14.76 -17.45
N TYR A 251 18.74 13.94 -17.38
CA TYR A 251 18.71 12.61 -17.99
C TYR A 251 18.84 12.71 -19.52
N ALA A 252 18.28 13.76 -20.15
CA ALA A 252 18.45 14.04 -21.58
C ALA A 252 19.91 14.20 -22.05
N TYR A 253 20.89 14.37 -21.14
CA TYR A 253 22.30 14.40 -21.54
C TYR A 253 22.82 13.03 -21.99
N PHE A 254 22.19 11.95 -21.55
CA PHE A 254 22.64 10.59 -21.80
C PHE A 254 21.52 9.60 -22.14
N SER A 255 20.26 10.04 -22.25
CA SER A 255 19.12 9.17 -22.57
C SER A 255 19.29 8.36 -23.85
N GLU A 256 19.95 8.93 -24.87
CA GLU A 256 20.26 8.21 -26.12
C GLU A 256 21.25 7.05 -25.89
N TYR A 257 22.27 7.25 -25.05
CA TYR A 257 23.21 6.18 -24.70
C TYR A 257 22.54 5.12 -23.83
N ASP A 258 21.65 5.54 -22.93
CA ASP A 258 20.89 4.63 -22.08
C ASP A 258 19.95 3.75 -22.91
N GLU A 259 19.28 4.34 -23.90
CA GLU A 259 18.43 3.62 -24.86
C GLU A 259 19.27 2.66 -25.73
N GLN A 260 20.40 3.13 -26.27
CA GLN A 260 21.30 2.28 -27.05
C GLN A 260 21.85 1.10 -26.24
N MET A 261 22.21 1.33 -24.97
CA MET A 261 22.66 0.28 -24.06
C MET A 261 21.52 -0.70 -23.75
N TYR A 262 20.29 -0.22 -23.56
CA TYR A 262 19.12 -1.06 -23.33
C TYR A 262 18.80 -1.99 -24.52
N TYR A 263 19.04 -1.54 -25.74
CA TYR A 263 18.85 -2.34 -26.96
C TYR A 263 20.11 -3.08 -27.43
N GLY A 264 21.19 -3.06 -26.65
CA GLY A 264 22.45 -3.72 -26.99
C GLY A 264 23.19 -3.14 -28.21
N GLU A 265 22.87 -1.90 -28.59
CA GLU A 265 23.53 -1.21 -29.71
C GLU A 265 24.95 -0.75 -29.36
N ILE A 266 25.21 -0.53 -28.07
CA ILE A 266 26.52 -0.14 -27.53
C ILE A 266 26.83 -0.93 -26.28
N GLN A 267 28.12 -1.10 -25.98
CA GLN A 267 28.56 -1.69 -24.72
C GLN A 267 28.87 -0.59 -23.69
N VAL A 268 29.02 -0.99 -22.43
CA VAL A 268 29.30 -0.07 -21.32
C VAL A 268 30.58 0.77 -21.55
N GLU A 269 31.57 0.23 -22.26
CA GLU A 269 32.82 0.91 -22.59
C GLU A 269 32.66 2.02 -23.64
N ASP A 270 31.60 1.96 -24.46
CA ASP A 270 31.32 2.93 -25.51
C ASP A 270 30.65 4.20 -24.97
N VAL A 271 30.09 4.13 -23.76
CA VAL A 271 29.47 5.27 -23.09
C VAL A 271 30.54 6.32 -22.76
N PRO A 272 30.42 7.58 -23.23
CA PRO A 272 31.42 8.63 -23.01
C PRO A 272 31.33 9.22 -21.60
N TYR A 273 31.59 8.38 -20.58
CA TYR A 273 31.41 8.68 -19.16
C TYR A 273 32.04 10.02 -18.74
N ASP A 274 33.32 10.23 -19.04
CA ASP A 274 34.04 11.44 -18.61
C ASP A 274 33.44 12.73 -19.19
N ASP A 275 32.98 12.68 -20.45
CA ASP A 275 32.34 13.83 -21.10
C ASP A 275 30.94 14.10 -20.54
N LEU A 276 30.17 13.05 -20.24
CA LEU A 276 28.86 13.16 -19.62
C LEU A 276 28.93 13.72 -18.19
N ILE A 277 29.87 13.20 -17.36
CA ILE A 277 30.14 13.74 -16.02
C ILE A 277 30.57 15.20 -16.11
N LYS A 278 31.40 15.58 -17.08
CA LYS A 278 31.79 16.99 -17.28
C LYS A 278 30.59 17.88 -17.62
N LYS A 279 29.66 17.43 -18.48
CA LYS A 279 28.41 18.17 -18.76
C LYS A 279 27.57 18.36 -17.50
N LEU A 280 27.45 17.33 -16.67
CA LEU A 280 26.73 17.38 -15.39
C LEU A 280 27.40 18.34 -14.38
N GLU A 281 28.73 18.29 -14.25
CA GLU A 281 29.50 19.23 -13.43
C GLU A 281 29.40 20.69 -13.92
N GLU A 282 29.32 20.91 -15.23
CA GLU A 282 29.02 22.22 -15.80
C GLU A 282 27.60 22.69 -15.48
N ALA A 283 26.61 21.78 -15.54
CA ALA A 283 25.24 22.06 -15.13
C ALA A 283 25.13 22.46 -13.65
N LYS A 284 25.94 21.85 -12.75
CA LYS A 284 25.98 22.28 -11.33
C LYS A 284 26.42 23.72 -11.16
N LYS A 285 27.17 24.31 -12.12
CA LYS A 285 27.62 25.70 -12.02
C LYS A 285 26.51 26.70 -12.33
N THR A 286 25.56 26.32 -13.18
CA THR A 286 24.46 27.17 -13.64
C THR A 286 23.18 26.94 -12.84
N ASP A 287 22.84 25.68 -12.55
CA ASP A 287 21.68 25.33 -11.75
C ASP A 287 22.08 25.12 -10.29
N LYS A 288 21.58 26.00 -9.43
CA LYS A 288 21.83 26.00 -7.98
C LYS A 288 20.57 25.67 -7.18
N SER A 289 19.49 25.26 -7.85
CA SER A 289 18.30 24.79 -7.17
C SER A 289 18.59 23.48 -6.44
N THR A 290 17.89 23.25 -5.32
CA THR A 290 18.03 22.01 -4.56
C THR A 290 17.58 20.79 -5.37
N GLU A 291 16.52 20.94 -6.16
CA GLU A 291 16.02 19.98 -7.15
C GLU A 291 17.09 19.67 -8.20
N GLY A 292 17.62 20.70 -8.86
CA GLY A 292 18.60 20.53 -9.91
C GLY A 292 19.87 19.87 -9.39
N LEU A 293 20.37 20.28 -8.23
CA LEU A 293 21.52 19.62 -7.60
C LEU A 293 21.22 18.15 -7.25
N ALA A 294 20.04 17.83 -6.72
CA ALA A 294 19.69 16.44 -6.43
C ALA A 294 19.68 15.58 -7.70
N PHE A 295 19.02 16.02 -8.76
CA PHE A 295 18.96 15.23 -10.00
C PHE A 295 20.26 15.19 -10.79
N ILE A 296 21.08 16.24 -10.76
CA ILE A 296 22.42 16.17 -11.33
C ILE A 296 23.25 15.09 -10.61
N ASN A 297 23.28 15.09 -9.28
CA ASN A 297 24.02 14.07 -8.53
C ASN A 297 23.40 12.67 -8.70
N TYR A 298 22.08 12.57 -8.87
CA TYR A 298 21.42 11.30 -9.19
C TYR A 298 21.85 10.77 -10.56
N CYS A 299 21.90 11.62 -11.59
CA CYS A 299 22.41 11.27 -12.92
C CYS A 299 23.89 10.86 -12.88
N GLU A 300 24.71 11.53 -12.07
CA GLU A 300 26.10 11.14 -11.88
C GLU A 300 26.21 9.78 -11.19
N TRP A 301 25.40 9.50 -10.16
CA TRP A 301 25.32 8.18 -9.56
C TRP A 301 24.90 7.12 -10.60
N TYR A 302 23.85 7.40 -11.36
CA TYR A 302 23.32 6.49 -12.39
C TYR A 302 24.39 6.10 -13.42
N LEU A 303 25.09 7.09 -13.97
CA LEU A 303 26.19 6.85 -14.91
C LEU A 303 27.36 6.12 -14.23
N THR A 304 27.69 6.46 -12.99
CA THR A 304 28.77 5.82 -12.23
C THR A 304 28.48 4.33 -12.02
N SER A 305 27.23 4.00 -11.67
CA SER A 305 26.78 2.65 -11.39
C SER A 305 26.73 1.81 -12.67
N ASN A 306 26.06 2.31 -13.72
CA ASN A 306 25.96 1.60 -15.00
C ASN A 306 27.31 1.49 -15.72
N CYS A 307 28.22 2.46 -15.57
CA CYS A 307 29.56 2.40 -16.17
C CYS A 307 30.62 1.73 -15.28
N GLU A 308 30.19 1.06 -14.21
CA GLU A 308 31.01 0.31 -13.25
C GLU A 308 32.24 1.09 -12.72
N LYS A 309 32.05 2.38 -12.44
CA LYS A 309 33.16 3.28 -12.05
C LYS A 309 33.54 3.17 -10.57
N GLY A 310 32.73 2.46 -9.79
CA GLY A 310 33.09 1.98 -8.46
C GLY A 310 32.34 2.65 -7.31
N LEU A 311 32.23 1.86 -6.24
CA LEU A 311 31.40 2.11 -5.06
C LEU A 311 31.66 3.46 -4.36
N ASP A 312 32.92 3.93 -4.31
CA ASP A 312 33.27 5.19 -3.65
C ASP A 312 32.62 6.41 -4.34
N LEU A 313 32.58 6.40 -5.67
CA LEU A 313 31.94 7.45 -6.46
C LEU A 313 30.42 7.39 -6.31
N GLU A 314 29.85 6.18 -6.35
CA GLU A 314 28.41 5.98 -6.16
C GLU A 314 27.94 6.51 -4.80
N LEU A 315 28.65 6.15 -3.72
CA LEU A 315 28.39 6.66 -2.37
C LEU A 315 28.54 8.18 -2.29
N LYS A 316 29.55 8.75 -2.94
CA LYS A 316 29.76 10.21 -2.97
C LYS A 316 28.56 10.91 -3.60
N TYR A 317 28.13 10.47 -4.78
CA TYR A 317 27.05 11.12 -5.52
C TYR A 317 25.72 10.97 -4.79
N MET A 318 25.39 9.77 -4.29
CA MET A 318 24.13 9.56 -3.59
C MET A 318 24.06 10.31 -2.24
N LYS A 319 25.18 10.53 -1.55
CA LYS A 319 25.23 11.42 -0.37
C LYS A 319 24.99 12.89 -0.73
N GLU A 320 25.45 13.35 -1.89
CA GLU A 320 25.14 14.70 -2.37
C GLU A 320 23.67 14.84 -2.81
N VAL A 321 23.03 13.77 -3.31
CA VAL A 321 21.56 13.72 -3.50
C VAL A 321 20.84 13.95 -2.18
N GLN A 322 21.15 13.15 -1.15
CA GLN A 322 20.57 13.28 0.19
C GLN A 322 20.79 14.68 0.77
N LYS A 323 21.97 15.27 0.59
CA LYS A 323 22.30 16.61 1.10
C LYS A 323 21.55 17.71 0.36
N ALA A 324 21.34 17.57 -0.95
CA ALA A 324 20.58 18.55 -1.74
C ALA A 324 19.08 18.49 -1.42
N ARG A 325 18.53 17.28 -1.25
CA ARG A 325 17.12 17.02 -0.94
C ARG A 325 16.96 15.92 0.11
N PRO A 326 17.12 16.24 1.40
CA PRO A 326 16.96 15.25 2.47
C PRO A 326 15.51 14.73 2.57
N ASP A 327 14.55 15.51 2.06
CA ASP A 327 13.15 15.15 1.95
C ASP A 327 12.83 14.20 0.77
N TYR A 328 13.79 13.96 -0.15
CA TYR A 328 13.62 12.99 -1.25
C TYR A 328 14.13 11.61 -0.86
N THR A 329 13.63 11.11 0.26
CA THR A 329 13.98 9.78 0.79
C THR A 329 13.83 8.67 -0.25
N TRP A 330 12.81 8.76 -1.09
CA TRP A 330 12.55 7.86 -2.22
C TRP A 330 13.65 7.82 -3.29
N LEU A 331 14.51 8.83 -3.36
CA LEU A 331 15.59 8.92 -4.35
C LEU A 331 16.89 8.31 -3.84
N TYR A 332 17.09 8.23 -2.51
CA TYR A 332 18.37 7.86 -1.93
C TYR A 332 18.33 6.76 -0.86
N LEU A 333 17.21 6.49 -0.20
CA LEU A 333 17.19 5.54 0.94
C LEU A 333 17.58 4.14 0.50
N SER A 334 16.90 3.58 -0.52
CA SER A 334 17.18 2.26 -1.07
C SER A 334 18.61 2.16 -1.56
N GLN A 335 19.02 3.13 -2.37
CA GLN A 335 20.32 3.16 -3.02
C GLN A 335 21.45 3.29 -1.98
N LEU A 336 21.35 4.21 -1.01
CA LEU A 336 22.35 4.30 0.05
C LEU A 336 22.40 3.03 0.90
N THR A 337 21.26 2.42 1.21
CA THR A 337 21.23 1.18 1.99
C THR A 337 22.01 0.08 1.29
N GLU A 338 21.72 -0.15 0.01
CA GLU A 338 22.43 -1.14 -0.81
C GLU A 338 23.92 -0.81 -0.95
N LEU A 339 24.28 0.44 -1.23
CA LEU A 339 25.68 0.86 -1.32
C LEU A 339 26.44 0.65 -0.01
N PHE A 340 25.81 0.88 1.15
CA PHE A 340 26.43 0.60 2.45
C PHE A 340 26.53 -0.89 2.75
N ILE A 341 25.58 -1.73 2.27
CA ILE A 341 25.70 -3.18 2.32
C ILE A 341 26.90 -3.65 1.49
N ASN A 342 27.05 -3.14 0.26
CA ASN A 342 28.17 -3.44 -0.63
C ASN A 342 29.51 -2.93 -0.05
N ALA A 343 29.49 -1.81 0.67
CA ALA A 343 30.63 -1.28 1.43
C ALA A 343 30.94 -2.06 2.72
N LYS A 344 30.11 -3.04 3.08
CA LYS A 344 30.16 -3.81 4.32
C LYS A 344 30.01 -2.96 5.59
N ASP A 345 29.42 -1.77 5.47
CA ASP A 345 29.05 -0.90 6.58
C ASP A 345 27.58 -1.16 6.97
N TYR A 346 27.37 -2.33 7.58
CA TYR A 346 26.04 -2.80 7.97
C TYR A 346 25.40 -1.94 9.07
N GLU A 347 26.19 -1.27 9.90
CA GLU A 347 25.66 -0.36 10.92
C GLU A 347 25.02 0.87 10.28
N THR A 348 25.66 1.44 9.25
CA THR A 348 25.09 2.55 8.51
C THR A 348 23.91 2.10 7.66
N ALA A 349 23.99 0.94 7.00
CA ALA A 349 22.85 0.37 6.27
C ALA A 349 21.61 0.20 7.18
N GLU A 350 21.77 -0.33 8.39
CA GLU A 350 20.68 -0.49 9.36
C GLU A 350 20.06 0.85 9.79
N LYS A 351 20.85 1.94 9.84
CA LYS A 351 20.30 3.29 10.09
C LYS A 351 19.38 3.74 8.95
N TYR A 352 19.72 3.43 7.71
CA TYR A 352 18.85 3.71 6.56
C TYR A 352 17.61 2.82 6.52
N CYS A 353 17.72 1.53 6.88
CA CYS A 353 16.54 0.65 7.05
C CYS A 353 15.56 1.23 8.08
N LYS A 354 16.05 1.72 9.23
CA LYS A 354 15.19 2.40 10.22
C LYS A 354 14.55 3.67 9.65
N GLN A 355 15.30 4.44 8.87
CA GLN A 355 14.76 5.64 8.22
C GLN A 355 13.67 5.29 7.19
N MET A 356 13.77 4.15 6.50
CA MET A 356 12.69 3.64 5.63
C MET A 356 11.43 3.35 6.45
N GLU A 357 11.55 2.64 7.57
CA GLU A 357 10.41 2.32 8.46
C GLU A 357 9.77 3.58 9.08
N GLU A 358 10.59 4.57 9.42
CA GLU A 358 10.12 5.89 9.90
C GLU A 358 9.43 6.68 8.78
N THR A 359 9.86 6.51 7.53
CA THR A 359 9.21 7.13 6.37
C THR A 359 7.91 6.43 6.04
N ASN A 360 7.91 5.09 6.10
CA ASN A 360 6.78 4.24 5.85
C ASN A 360 6.91 2.90 6.61
N ALA A 361 6.02 2.67 7.57
CA ALA A 361 6.08 1.53 8.47
C ALA A 361 5.73 0.18 7.81
N ASP A 362 5.06 0.20 6.66
CA ASP A 362 4.77 -1.00 5.86
C ASP A 362 5.65 -1.13 4.61
N ASP A 363 6.73 -0.35 4.54
CA ASP A 363 7.77 -0.50 3.52
C ASP A 363 8.62 -1.74 3.83
N TYR A 364 8.37 -2.82 3.08
CA TYR A 364 9.11 -4.06 3.24
C TYR A 364 10.56 -3.94 2.74
N TYR A 365 10.95 -2.88 2.00
CA TYR A 365 12.34 -2.72 1.53
C TYR A 365 13.33 -2.72 2.71
N ALA A 366 12.94 -2.15 3.85
CA ALA A 366 13.74 -2.22 5.07
C ALA A 366 14.04 -3.68 5.47
N GLN A 367 13.04 -4.57 5.39
CA GLN A 367 13.21 -5.97 5.73
C GLN A 367 13.97 -6.75 4.67
N TYR A 368 13.75 -6.42 3.39
CA TYR A 368 14.52 -6.96 2.28
C TYR A 368 16.03 -6.68 2.45
N TYR A 369 16.40 -5.42 2.72
CA TYR A 369 17.80 -5.05 2.95
C TYR A 369 18.37 -5.68 4.22
N ARG A 370 17.58 -5.83 5.29
CA ARG A 370 18.01 -6.60 6.48
C ARG A 370 18.23 -8.07 6.18
N ALA A 371 17.41 -8.69 5.33
CA ALA A 371 17.66 -10.06 4.86
C ALA A 371 18.97 -10.13 4.06
N MET A 372 19.26 -9.16 3.19
CA MET A 372 20.57 -9.07 2.51
C MET A 372 21.73 -8.94 3.52
N ILE A 373 21.59 -8.10 4.55
CA ILE A 373 22.61 -7.97 5.62
C ILE A 373 22.83 -9.31 6.34
N LEU A 374 21.76 -10.03 6.68
CA LEU A 374 21.84 -11.35 7.29
C LEU A 374 22.50 -12.37 6.34
N ARG A 375 22.16 -12.32 5.05
CA ARG A 375 22.73 -13.16 3.99
C ARG A 375 24.24 -13.00 3.87
N VAL A 376 24.74 -11.77 3.76
CA VAL A 376 26.18 -11.51 3.66
C VAL A 376 26.94 -11.83 4.95
N GLN A 377 26.23 -11.94 6.09
CA GLN A 377 26.76 -12.44 7.36
C GLN A 377 26.68 -13.97 7.50
N GLY A 378 26.16 -14.69 6.51
CA GLY A 378 25.96 -16.14 6.55
C GLY A 378 24.80 -16.62 7.44
N LYS A 379 23.94 -15.70 7.89
CA LYS A 379 22.79 -15.97 8.77
C LYS A 379 21.53 -16.30 7.95
N TYR A 380 21.63 -17.31 7.09
CA TYR A 380 20.59 -17.64 6.12
C TYR A 380 19.24 -18.00 6.77
N ASP A 381 19.25 -18.73 7.89
CA ASP A 381 18.01 -19.08 8.59
C ASP A 381 17.25 -17.87 9.12
N GLU A 382 17.97 -16.86 9.62
CA GLU A 382 17.36 -15.62 10.09
C GLU A 382 16.81 -14.79 8.92
N ALA A 383 17.55 -14.74 7.80
CA ALA A 383 17.12 -14.05 6.58
C ALA A 383 15.84 -14.67 6.00
N ILE A 384 15.79 -16.00 5.90
CA ILE A 384 14.61 -16.75 5.41
C ILE A 384 13.42 -16.51 6.33
N LYS A 385 13.61 -16.60 7.66
CA LYS A 385 12.52 -16.34 8.62
C LYS A 385 11.97 -14.92 8.50
N LEU A 386 12.84 -13.94 8.26
CA LEU A 386 12.43 -12.54 8.06
C LEU A 386 11.58 -12.41 6.79
N MET A 387 11.99 -13.01 5.69
CA MET A 387 11.24 -12.98 4.43
C MET A 387 9.95 -13.80 4.48
N ASP A 388 9.92 -14.94 5.18
CA ASP A 388 8.70 -15.71 5.43
C ASP A 388 7.65 -14.89 6.18
N ALA A 389 8.07 -14.03 7.12
CA ALA A 389 7.16 -13.12 7.81
C ALA A 389 6.60 -12.03 6.88
N VAL A 390 7.43 -11.48 5.98
CA VAL A 390 6.97 -10.51 4.95
C VAL A 390 5.96 -11.17 4.00
N ILE A 391 6.24 -12.40 3.56
CA ILE A 391 5.36 -13.18 2.68
C ILE A 391 4.00 -13.45 3.35
N ALA A 392 3.98 -13.74 4.65
CA ALA A 392 2.75 -14.07 5.37
C ALA A 392 1.84 -12.87 5.67
N ASP A 393 2.40 -11.65 5.78
CA ASP A 393 1.64 -10.44 6.16
C ASP A 393 0.97 -9.74 4.96
N TYR A 394 1.52 -9.92 3.74
CA TYR A 394 1.04 -9.25 2.53
C TYR A 394 0.09 -10.13 1.70
N ASP A 395 -1.18 -10.12 2.08
CA ASP A 395 -2.26 -10.82 1.37
C ASP A 395 -2.53 -10.13 0.02
N ASN A 396 -2.07 -10.77 -1.07
CA ASN A 396 -2.44 -10.56 -2.47
C ASN A 396 -1.72 -9.46 -3.30
N ASN A 397 -0.51 -9.05 -2.93
CA ASN A 397 0.43 -8.36 -3.84
C ASN A 397 1.87 -8.84 -3.58
N GLY A 398 2.02 -10.16 -3.50
CA GLY A 398 3.22 -10.88 -3.08
C GLY A 398 4.47 -10.22 -3.60
N PHE A 399 5.18 -9.51 -2.72
CA PHE A 399 6.33 -8.75 -3.14
C PHE A 399 7.43 -9.73 -3.59
N TYR A 400 7.61 -9.87 -4.90
CA TYR A 400 8.44 -10.91 -5.50
C TYR A 400 9.88 -10.89 -4.98
N LEU A 401 10.42 -9.73 -4.55
CA LEU A 401 11.76 -9.71 -3.94
C LEU A 401 11.83 -10.48 -2.63
N ALA A 402 10.74 -10.61 -1.86
CA ALA A 402 10.74 -11.41 -0.64
C ALA A 402 10.89 -12.90 -0.97
N TYR A 403 10.15 -13.40 -1.96
CA TYR A 403 10.32 -14.76 -2.49
C TYR A 403 11.70 -14.95 -3.12
N TYR A 404 12.17 -13.99 -3.90
CA TYR A 404 13.49 -14.03 -4.53
C TYR A 404 14.61 -14.11 -3.50
N GLU A 405 14.61 -13.21 -2.51
CA GLU A 405 15.64 -13.17 -1.45
C GLU A 405 15.55 -14.41 -0.55
N ALA A 406 14.35 -14.90 -0.22
CA ALA A 406 14.18 -16.16 0.51
C ALA A 406 14.76 -17.34 -0.29
N GLY A 407 14.53 -17.37 -1.61
CA GLY A 407 15.08 -18.36 -2.53
C GLY A 407 16.60 -18.33 -2.59
N ILE A 408 17.21 -17.14 -2.68
CA ILE A 408 18.66 -16.96 -2.62
C ILE A 408 19.22 -17.50 -1.30
N ASN A 409 18.63 -17.11 -0.17
CA ASN A 409 19.13 -17.53 1.14
C ASN A 409 18.96 -19.04 1.35
N ALA A 410 17.86 -19.64 0.89
CA ALA A 410 17.67 -21.08 0.91
C ALA A 410 18.72 -21.82 0.07
N PHE A 411 19.02 -21.29 -1.12
CA PHE A 411 20.03 -21.86 -2.01
C PHE A 411 21.44 -21.78 -1.40
N LEU A 412 21.82 -20.62 -0.86
CA LEU A 412 23.11 -20.42 -0.18
C LEU A 412 23.27 -21.29 1.08
N LYS A 413 22.16 -21.62 1.75
CA LYS A 413 22.12 -22.59 2.86
C LYS A 413 22.31 -24.04 2.37
N GLY A 414 22.14 -24.32 1.08
CA GLY A 414 22.16 -25.65 0.48
C GLY A 414 20.79 -26.34 0.42
N ASP A 415 19.70 -25.64 0.77
CA ASP A 415 18.33 -26.17 0.70
C ASP A 415 17.74 -25.87 -0.69
N VAL A 416 18.20 -26.64 -1.68
CA VAL A 416 17.78 -26.49 -3.09
C VAL A 416 16.28 -26.66 -3.25
N LYS A 417 15.66 -27.61 -2.53
CA LYS A 417 14.23 -27.85 -2.60
C LYS A 417 13.43 -26.63 -2.14
N LYS A 418 13.81 -26.04 -1.01
CA LYS A 418 13.14 -24.83 -0.50
C LYS A 418 13.40 -23.64 -1.42
N ALA A 419 14.61 -23.49 -1.94
CA ALA A 419 14.93 -22.46 -2.94
C ALA A 419 14.04 -22.57 -4.18
N THR A 420 13.90 -23.77 -4.76
CA THR A 420 13.02 -24.04 -5.90
C THR A 420 11.58 -23.64 -5.58
N SER A 421 11.07 -23.98 -4.40
CA SER A 421 9.69 -23.63 -4.04
C SER A 421 9.43 -22.12 -4.01
N TYR A 422 10.38 -21.32 -3.51
CA TYR A 422 10.23 -19.86 -3.51
C TYR A 422 10.34 -19.27 -4.92
N ILE A 423 11.36 -19.68 -5.68
CA ILE A 423 11.62 -19.12 -7.00
C ILE A 423 10.56 -19.54 -8.02
N GLN A 424 9.98 -20.72 -7.85
CA GLN A 424 8.87 -21.17 -8.68
C GLN A 424 7.65 -20.23 -8.57
N VAL A 425 7.36 -19.68 -7.40
CA VAL A 425 6.27 -18.68 -7.24
C VAL A 425 6.54 -17.44 -8.11
N CYS A 426 7.79 -16.99 -8.20
CA CYS A 426 8.17 -15.88 -9.07
C CYS A 426 8.10 -16.27 -10.55
N TYR A 427 8.49 -17.49 -10.90
CA TYR A 427 8.52 -17.99 -12.28
C TYR A 427 7.11 -18.25 -12.85
N ASP A 428 6.21 -18.86 -12.06
CA ASP A 428 4.85 -19.19 -12.47
C ASP A 428 3.88 -17.99 -12.37
N GLY A 429 4.29 -16.92 -11.66
CA GLY A 429 3.46 -15.74 -11.38
C GLY A 429 3.63 -14.57 -12.35
N GLU A 430 2.98 -13.44 -12.02
CA GLU A 430 3.08 -12.19 -12.79
C GLU A 430 4.47 -11.52 -12.73
N TYR A 431 5.37 -12.02 -11.90
CA TYR A 431 6.69 -11.45 -11.64
C TYR A 431 7.82 -12.17 -12.38
N LEU A 432 7.48 -12.99 -13.38
CA LEU A 432 8.46 -13.62 -14.26
C LEU A 432 9.31 -12.55 -14.95
N ASN A 433 10.62 -12.61 -14.70
CA ASN A 433 11.61 -11.79 -15.38
C ASN A 433 12.86 -12.62 -15.70
N TYR A 434 13.82 -12.02 -16.41
CA TYR A 434 15.04 -12.72 -16.85
C TYR A 434 15.83 -13.33 -15.68
N ASN A 435 15.95 -12.62 -14.54
CA ASN A 435 16.67 -13.12 -13.37
C ASN A 435 15.94 -14.30 -12.71
N THR A 436 14.62 -14.21 -12.52
CA THR A 436 13.84 -15.30 -11.90
C THR A 436 13.80 -16.54 -12.77
N ALA A 437 13.70 -16.37 -14.10
CA ALA A 437 13.78 -17.47 -15.06
C ALA A 437 15.14 -18.16 -14.98
N ASN A 438 16.24 -17.40 -15.06
CA ASN A 438 17.59 -17.96 -15.02
C ASN A 438 17.92 -18.60 -13.67
N PHE A 439 17.46 -18.02 -12.56
CA PHE A 439 17.63 -18.64 -11.25
C PHE A 439 16.83 -19.94 -11.15
N TYR A 440 15.59 -19.97 -11.65
CA TYR A 440 14.79 -21.20 -11.70
C TYR A 440 15.46 -22.28 -12.55
N ALA A 441 15.99 -21.93 -13.73
CA ALA A 441 16.77 -22.84 -14.56
C ALA A 441 18.00 -23.40 -13.83
N LEU A 442 18.76 -22.54 -13.13
CA LEU A 442 19.89 -22.97 -12.32
C LEU A 442 19.45 -23.98 -11.26
N LEU A 443 18.34 -23.71 -10.54
CA LEU A 443 17.79 -24.60 -9.53
C LEU A 443 17.33 -25.94 -10.12
N CYS A 444 16.64 -25.94 -11.27
CA CYS A 444 16.28 -27.15 -12.00
C CYS A 444 17.52 -27.99 -12.33
N LYS A 445 18.60 -27.37 -12.81
CA LYS A 445 19.86 -28.08 -13.10
C LYS A 445 20.50 -28.68 -11.87
N VAL A 446 20.58 -27.92 -10.78
CA VAL A 446 21.16 -28.41 -9.51
C VAL A 446 20.31 -29.55 -8.94
N ALA A 447 18.98 -29.48 -9.08
CA ALA A 447 18.05 -30.52 -8.65
C ALA A 447 18.00 -31.76 -9.57
N GLY A 448 18.66 -31.72 -10.74
CA GLY A 448 18.59 -32.79 -11.74
C GLY A 448 17.30 -32.81 -12.57
N ASP A 449 16.47 -31.78 -12.48
CA ASP A 449 15.25 -31.59 -13.26
C ASP A 449 15.58 -31.04 -14.66
N ASN A 450 15.89 -31.95 -15.58
CA ASN A 450 16.22 -31.60 -16.96
C ASN A 450 15.02 -31.11 -17.77
N ASP A 451 13.82 -31.56 -17.44
CA ASP A 451 12.61 -31.15 -18.15
C ASP A 451 12.22 -29.73 -17.76
N GLY A 452 12.26 -29.38 -16.47
CA GLY A 452 12.08 -28.01 -16.00
C GLY A 452 13.10 -27.05 -16.59
N TYR A 453 14.39 -27.41 -16.58
CA TYR A 453 15.41 -26.58 -17.23
C TYR A 453 15.12 -26.35 -18.72
N LYS A 454 14.76 -27.41 -19.43
CA LYS A 454 14.46 -27.32 -20.86
C LYS A 454 13.24 -26.43 -21.11
N ALA A 455 12.21 -26.51 -20.28
CA ALA A 455 11.05 -25.65 -20.38
C ALA A 455 11.41 -24.16 -20.22
N VAL A 456 12.30 -23.82 -19.28
CA VAL A 456 12.78 -22.44 -19.13
C VAL A 456 13.55 -21.98 -20.37
N VAL A 457 14.44 -22.83 -20.91
CA VAL A 457 15.19 -22.50 -22.13
C VAL A 457 14.25 -22.27 -23.32
N GLU A 458 13.27 -23.14 -23.53
CA GLU A 458 12.29 -22.99 -24.61
C GLU A 458 11.43 -21.72 -24.43
N MET A 459 11.09 -21.37 -23.19
CA MET A 459 10.39 -20.12 -22.86
C MET A 459 11.23 -18.90 -23.23
N LEU A 460 12.49 -18.84 -22.78
CA LEU A 460 13.40 -17.72 -23.09
C LEU A 460 13.63 -17.58 -24.61
N GLN A 461 13.82 -18.70 -25.31
CA GLN A 461 13.96 -18.70 -26.77
C GLN A 461 12.72 -18.17 -27.50
N GLY A 462 11.53 -18.38 -26.91
CA GLY A 462 10.28 -17.77 -27.41
C GLY A 462 10.28 -16.25 -27.36
N TYR A 463 11.12 -15.65 -26.51
CA TYR A 463 11.38 -14.21 -26.42
C TYR A 463 12.68 -13.79 -27.11
N GLU A 464 13.27 -14.65 -27.94
CA GLU A 464 14.57 -14.42 -28.61
C GLU A 464 15.72 -14.18 -27.62
N MET A 465 15.61 -14.73 -26.40
CA MET A 465 16.64 -14.67 -25.36
C MET A 465 17.28 -16.04 -25.13
N ASP A 466 18.57 -16.05 -24.82
CA ASP A 466 19.29 -17.23 -24.38
C ASP A 466 19.36 -17.32 -22.85
N ILE A 467 19.70 -18.52 -22.37
CA ILE A 467 20.08 -18.71 -20.97
C ILE A 467 21.29 -17.83 -20.65
N SER A 468 21.31 -17.27 -19.45
CA SER A 468 22.36 -16.38 -18.98
C SER A 468 23.72 -17.10 -18.95
N PRO A 469 24.80 -16.47 -19.45
CA PRO A 469 26.18 -16.94 -19.25
C PRO A 469 26.52 -17.18 -17.79
N THR A 470 25.90 -16.44 -16.88
CA THR A 470 26.10 -16.58 -15.44
C THR A 470 25.66 -17.96 -14.95
N VAL A 471 24.55 -18.50 -15.48
CA VAL A 471 24.12 -19.88 -15.20
C VAL A 471 25.17 -20.87 -15.69
N GLU A 472 25.66 -20.71 -16.93
CA GLU A 472 26.68 -21.59 -17.49
C GLU A 472 28.02 -21.50 -16.74
N ALA A 473 28.42 -20.30 -16.33
CA ALA A 473 29.63 -20.06 -15.56
C ALA A 473 29.56 -20.76 -14.20
N TYR A 474 28.41 -20.71 -13.53
CA TYR A 474 28.17 -21.45 -12.30
C TYR A 474 28.24 -22.97 -12.52
N MET A 475 27.52 -23.49 -13.52
CA MET A 475 27.51 -24.92 -13.83
C MET A 475 28.90 -25.46 -14.19
N ASN A 476 29.72 -24.63 -14.83
CA ASN A 476 31.11 -24.94 -15.18
C ASN A 476 32.12 -24.65 -14.05
N LYS A 477 31.65 -24.29 -12.85
CA LYS A 477 32.49 -23.98 -11.67
C LYS A 477 33.47 -22.81 -11.89
N LYS A 478 33.16 -21.89 -12.79
CA LYS A 478 33.93 -20.65 -12.99
C LYS A 478 33.62 -19.61 -11.93
N ILE A 479 32.40 -19.63 -11.39
CA ILE A 479 31.95 -18.79 -10.28
C ILE A 479 31.30 -19.66 -9.20
N THR A 480 31.31 -19.18 -7.97
CA THR A 480 30.65 -19.80 -6.82
C THR A 480 29.26 -19.21 -6.59
N ALA A 481 28.43 -19.88 -5.77
CA ALA A 481 27.14 -19.33 -5.37
C ALA A 481 27.30 -18.04 -4.56
N LEU A 482 28.36 -17.92 -3.75
CA LEU A 482 28.66 -16.70 -3.00
C LEU A 482 29.03 -15.55 -3.93
N GLN A 483 29.82 -15.79 -4.99
CA GLN A 483 30.12 -14.75 -5.98
C GLN A 483 28.84 -14.30 -6.70
N LEU A 484 28.01 -15.25 -7.15
CA LEU A 484 26.76 -14.94 -7.83
C LEU A 484 25.80 -14.11 -6.94
N PHE A 485 25.56 -14.55 -5.71
CA PHE A 485 24.50 -13.96 -4.90
C PHE A 485 24.99 -12.87 -3.95
N ASN A 486 26.20 -12.96 -3.38
CA ASN A 486 26.72 -11.95 -2.45
C ASN A 486 27.54 -10.84 -3.12
N GLU A 487 28.18 -11.09 -4.27
CA GLU A 487 28.96 -10.07 -4.97
C GLU A 487 28.14 -9.44 -6.11
N ASN A 488 27.41 -10.25 -6.88
CA ASN A 488 26.57 -9.77 -7.99
C ASN A 488 25.09 -9.61 -7.62
N ASN A 489 24.72 -9.70 -6.34
CA ASN A 489 23.34 -9.56 -5.85
C ASN A 489 22.30 -10.46 -6.55
N GLY A 490 22.74 -11.60 -7.11
CA GLY A 490 21.84 -12.50 -7.85
C GLY A 490 21.36 -11.94 -9.18
N VAL A 491 22.15 -11.06 -9.81
CA VAL A 491 21.92 -10.60 -11.18
C VAL A 491 22.51 -11.63 -12.16
N PHE A 492 21.69 -12.00 -13.15
CA PHE A 492 22.04 -12.88 -14.25
C PHE A 492 22.22 -12.05 -15.52
N GLU A 493 23.44 -12.05 -16.06
CA GLU A 493 23.77 -11.29 -17.27
C GLU A 493 23.06 -11.90 -18.48
N SER A 494 22.53 -11.07 -19.38
CA SER A 494 22.02 -11.55 -20.67
C SER A 494 23.15 -11.66 -21.68
N ASN A 495 23.20 -12.76 -22.43
CA ASN A 495 23.79 -12.70 -23.77
C ASN A 495 22.82 -11.87 -24.60
N GLU A 496 23.12 -10.60 -24.84
CA GLU A 496 22.45 -9.92 -25.94
C GLU A 496 22.81 -10.71 -27.20
N SER A 497 21.81 -11.37 -27.78
CA SER A 497 22.00 -12.18 -28.97
C SER A 497 22.65 -11.30 -30.04
N GLU A 498 23.66 -11.81 -30.72
CA GLU A 498 24.21 -11.30 -31.99
C GLU A 498 23.15 -11.23 -33.13
N ALA A 499 21.84 -11.23 -32.82
CA ALA A 499 20.73 -11.34 -33.75
C ALA A 499 20.35 -10.01 -34.43
N SER A 500 21.01 -8.89 -34.14
CA SER A 500 20.84 -7.65 -34.91
C SER A 500 21.70 -7.58 -36.19
N GLU A 501 22.60 -8.55 -36.46
CA GLU A 501 23.41 -8.56 -37.69
C GLU A 501 22.73 -9.16 -38.94
N GLN A 502 21.45 -9.54 -38.90
CA GLN A 502 20.72 -9.95 -40.11
C GLN A 502 19.26 -9.47 -40.16
N LYS A 503 19.07 -8.21 -40.58
CA LYS A 503 17.94 -7.83 -41.45
C LYS A 503 18.19 -6.55 -42.24
#